data_AF-A0A3Q0L1W9-F1
#
_entry.id   AF-A0A3Q0L1W9-F1
#
_cell.length_a   1.000
_cell.length_b   1.000
_cell.length_c   1.000
_cell.angle_alpha   90.00
_cell.angle_beta   90.00
_cell.angle_gamma   90.00
#
_symmetry.space_group_name_H-M   'P 1'
#
loop_
_entity.id
_entity.type
_entity.pdbx_description
1 polymer ?
#
loop_
_entity_poly.entity_id
_entity_poly.type
_entity_poly.pdbx_seq_one_letter_code
_entity_poly.pdbx_strand_id
1 'polypeptide(L)'
;MNLSLKEELNNTIREIVIETKRENKDKLRALIEKTDYSLEELQVVVPSLLPQFSSTSKITLSSHARFCNCIVKSIYAKNNADSFNDDVVTESLRILDAVENGFKEERKKTKDLYNIALKTHITVEQYKRFITSKKSHNYRSNAAFLRDVALNQVEPRPNNDEDYLKYFKETKELSKSLQVLAEDIEDADSAKIAKLSKCIKELKESIDTTRKLAIDSHSSATAKVLALKYLSSRQLDELCKQKILEEAEL
;
A
#
# COMPACT_ATOMS: atom_id res chain seq x y z
N MET A 1 -24.18 22.16 -8.29
CA MET A 1 -24.71 21.05 -7.46
C MET A 1 -24.80 21.52 -6.01
N ASN A 2 -25.96 21.38 -5.35
CA ASN A 2 -26.15 21.81 -3.94
C ASN A 2 -25.27 21.00 -2.97
N LEU A 3 -24.88 21.59 -1.83
CA LEU A 3 -24.01 20.95 -0.82
C LEU A 3 -24.54 19.57 -0.38
N SER A 4 -25.85 19.46 -0.14
CA SER A 4 -26.51 18.22 0.26
C SER A 4 -26.34 17.09 -0.77
N LEU A 5 -26.37 17.41 -2.07
CA LEU A 5 -26.17 16.42 -3.15
C LEU A 5 -24.71 15.96 -3.23
N LYS A 6 -23.75 16.81 -2.86
CA LYS A 6 -22.31 16.48 -2.79
C LYS A 6 -22.02 15.53 -1.64
N GLU A 7 -22.58 15.77 -0.47
CA GLU A 7 -22.45 14.88 0.68
C GLU A 7 -23.11 13.53 0.44
N GLU A 8 -24.31 13.52 -0.14
CA GLU A 8 -25.01 12.29 -0.53
C GLU A 8 -24.19 11.47 -1.55
N LEU A 9 -23.61 12.12 -2.56
CA LEU A 9 -22.75 11.46 -3.54
C LEU A 9 -21.48 10.88 -2.88
N ASN A 10 -20.82 11.63 -1.99
CA ASN A 10 -19.63 11.15 -1.28
C ASN A 10 -19.93 9.94 -0.37
N ASN A 11 -21.07 9.94 0.31
CA ASN A 11 -21.52 8.80 1.12
C ASN A 11 -21.82 7.57 0.24
N THR A 12 -22.46 7.79 -0.91
CA THR A 12 -22.78 6.74 -1.89
C THR A 12 -21.50 6.14 -2.49
N ILE A 13 -20.53 6.99 -2.86
CA ILE A 13 -19.20 6.59 -3.34
C ILE A 13 -18.58 5.63 -2.33
N ARG A 14 -18.51 6.01 -1.04
CA ARG A 14 -17.90 5.18 0.00
C ARG A 14 -18.56 3.80 0.11
N GLU A 15 -19.88 3.75 0.19
CA GLU A 15 -20.60 2.49 0.39
C GLU A 15 -20.45 1.53 -0.81
N ILE A 16 -20.45 2.04 -2.04
CA ILE A 16 -20.29 1.19 -3.25
C ILE A 16 -18.83 0.78 -3.46
N VAL A 17 -17.90 1.72 -3.25
CA VAL A 17 -16.47 1.50 -3.49
C VAL A 17 -15.87 0.48 -2.50
N ILE A 18 -16.32 0.48 -1.25
CA ILE A 18 -15.88 -0.47 -0.22
C ILE A 18 -16.15 -1.92 -0.66
N GLU A 19 -17.36 -2.19 -1.13
CA GLU A 19 -17.82 -3.53 -1.53
C GLU A 19 -17.33 -3.96 -2.93
N THR A 20 -16.59 -3.11 -3.63
CA THR A 20 -16.02 -3.45 -4.94
C THR A 20 -14.87 -4.46 -4.78
N LYS A 21 -14.92 -5.58 -5.52
CA LYS A 21 -13.87 -6.61 -5.50
C LYS A 21 -12.52 -6.06 -5.98
N ARG A 22 -11.42 -6.57 -5.40
CA ARG A 22 -10.05 -6.12 -5.72
C ARG A 22 -9.73 -6.16 -7.22
N GLU A 23 -10.03 -7.28 -7.88
CA GLU A 23 -9.83 -7.45 -9.33
C GLU A 23 -10.59 -6.42 -10.18
N ASN A 24 -11.78 -6.00 -9.73
CA ASN A 24 -12.57 -4.98 -10.39
C ASN A 24 -12.04 -3.57 -10.09
N LYS A 25 -11.48 -3.32 -8.90
CA LYS A 25 -10.84 -2.03 -8.56
C LYS A 25 -9.66 -1.74 -9.49
N ASP A 26 -8.84 -2.75 -9.79
CA ASP A 26 -7.69 -2.59 -10.68
C ASP A 26 -8.12 -2.32 -12.14
N LYS A 27 -9.15 -3.03 -12.63
CA LYS A 27 -9.76 -2.75 -13.95
C LYS A 27 -10.37 -1.35 -14.01
N LEU A 28 -11.06 -0.93 -12.96
CA LEU A 28 -11.71 0.38 -12.91
C LEU A 28 -10.68 1.52 -12.84
N ARG A 29 -9.55 1.33 -12.15
CA ARG A 29 -8.41 2.26 -12.19
C ARG A 29 -7.82 2.40 -13.58
N ALA A 30 -7.64 1.30 -14.30
CA ALA A 30 -7.14 1.35 -15.68
C ALA A 30 -8.06 2.19 -16.58
N LEU A 31 -9.38 2.01 -16.48
CA LEU A 31 -10.37 2.81 -17.22
C LEU A 31 -10.35 4.29 -16.83
N ILE A 32 -10.18 4.58 -15.53
CA ILE A 32 -10.05 5.95 -15.03
C ILE A 32 -8.79 6.60 -15.58
N GLU A 33 -7.65 5.90 -15.58
CA GLU A 33 -6.36 6.42 -16.03
C GLU A 33 -6.38 6.79 -17.50
N LYS A 34 -6.80 5.85 -18.37
CA LYS A 34 -6.96 6.06 -19.79
C LYS A 34 -7.93 5.07 -20.40
N THR A 35 -8.82 5.55 -21.27
CA THR A 35 -9.70 4.69 -22.06
C THR A 35 -10.08 5.34 -23.39
N ASP A 36 -10.20 4.51 -24.43
CA ASP A 36 -10.70 4.91 -25.75
C ASP A 36 -12.17 4.49 -25.95
N TYR A 37 -12.83 3.99 -24.89
CA TYR A 37 -14.22 3.54 -24.95
C TYR A 37 -15.20 4.70 -25.15
N SER A 38 -16.22 4.43 -25.96
CA SER A 38 -17.37 5.31 -26.12
C SER A 38 -18.18 5.42 -24.83
N LEU A 39 -19.07 6.41 -24.77
CA LEU A 39 -19.96 6.57 -23.62
C LEU A 39 -20.86 5.33 -23.43
N GLU A 40 -21.36 4.76 -24.53
CA GLU A 40 -22.20 3.56 -24.54
C GLU A 40 -21.44 2.33 -24.05
N GLU A 41 -20.18 2.17 -24.48
CA GLU A 41 -19.32 1.08 -23.99
C GLU A 41 -19.05 1.20 -22.48
N LEU A 42 -18.78 2.42 -22.01
CA LEU A 42 -18.59 2.68 -20.58
C LEU A 42 -19.87 2.42 -19.77
N GLN A 43 -21.05 2.71 -20.32
CA GLN A 43 -22.35 2.41 -19.69
C GLN A 43 -22.57 0.90 -19.48
N VAL A 44 -21.90 0.04 -20.24
CA VAL A 44 -21.96 -1.42 -20.08
C VAL A 44 -20.84 -1.91 -19.16
N VAL A 45 -19.60 -1.49 -19.44
CA VAL A 45 -18.41 -2.03 -18.77
C VAL A 45 -18.35 -1.56 -17.31
N VAL A 46 -18.55 -0.28 -17.03
CA VAL A 46 -18.35 0.27 -15.68
C VAL A 46 -19.34 -0.30 -14.66
N PRO A 47 -20.66 -0.40 -14.93
CA PRO A 47 -21.59 -1.03 -13.99
C PRO A 47 -21.29 -2.52 -13.72
N SER A 48 -20.72 -3.24 -14.69
CA SER A 48 -20.34 -4.65 -14.50
C SER A 48 -19.18 -4.86 -13.52
N LEU A 49 -18.36 -3.81 -13.32
CA LEU A 49 -17.22 -3.82 -12.40
C LEU A 49 -17.64 -3.41 -10.97
N LEU A 50 -18.78 -2.73 -10.83
CA LEU A 50 -19.31 -2.28 -9.54
C LEU A 50 -20.15 -3.39 -8.87
N PRO A 51 -20.29 -3.36 -7.53
CA PRO A 51 -21.14 -4.30 -6.83
C PRO A 51 -22.61 -4.14 -7.24
N GLN A 52 -23.33 -5.26 -7.31
CA GLN A 52 -24.77 -5.26 -7.52
C GLN A 52 -25.47 -4.54 -6.38
N PHE A 53 -26.61 -3.89 -6.68
CA PHE A 53 -27.39 -3.14 -5.69
C PHE A 53 -27.76 -3.98 -4.45
N SER A 54 -28.02 -5.28 -4.62
CA SER A 54 -28.31 -6.22 -3.54
C SER A 54 -27.19 -6.31 -2.49
N SER A 55 -25.95 -5.98 -2.86
CA SER A 55 -24.78 -5.97 -1.98
C SER A 55 -24.59 -4.62 -1.25
N THR A 56 -25.37 -3.59 -1.58
CA THR A 56 -25.22 -2.22 -1.06
C THR A 56 -26.45 -1.81 -0.24
N SER A 57 -26.66 -2.45 0.92
CA SER A 57 -27.92 -2.37 1.70
C SER A 57 -28.22 -1.03 2.37
N LYS A 58 -27.30 -0.06 2.35
CA LYS A 58 -27.43 1.23 3.05
C LYS A 58 -27.80 2.40 2.14
N ILE A 59 -27.93 2.17 0.84
CA ILE A 59 -28.28 3.21 -0.14
C ILE A 59 -29.54 2.83 -0.90
N THR A 60 -30.19 3.82 -1.49
CA THR A 60 -31.36 3.58 -2.34
C THR A 60 -30.93 3.14 -3.74
N LEU A 61 -31.83 2.46 -4.48
CA LEU A 61 -31.58 2.07 -5.86
C LEU A 61 -31.29 3.28 -6.76
N SER A 62 -31.98 4.41 -6.51
CA SER A 62 -31.77 5.64 -7.27
C SER A 62 -30.40 6.24 -6.99
N SER A 63 -29.93 6.22 -5.73
CA SER A 63 -28.56 6.66 -5.39
C SER A 63 -27.50 5.76 -6.04
N HIS A 64 -27.71 4.44 -6.06
CA HIS A 64 -26.82 3.48 -6.73
C HIS A 64 -26.75 3.73 -8.25
N ALA A 65 -27.90 3.83 -8.92
CA ALA A 65 -27.96 4.13 -10.34
C ALA A 65 -27.38 5.51 -10.68
N ARG A 66 -27.59 6.51 -9.82
CA ARG A 66 -26.99 7.84 -9.97
C ARG A 66 -25.47 7.76 -9.89
N PHE A 67 -24.93 7.02 -8.94
CA PHE A 67 -23.49 6.82 -8.83
C PHE A 67 -22.92 6.14 -10.08
N CYS A 68 -23.52 5.05 -10.56
CA CYS A 68 -23.08 4.36 -11.78
C CYS A 68 -23.03 5.31 -12.99
N ASN A 69 -24.05 6.13 -13.16
CA ASN A 69 -24.07 7.13 -14.23
C ASN A 69 -23.03 8.24 -14.02
N CYS A 70 -22.85 8.71 -12.78
CA CYS A 70 -21.86 9.73 -12.46
C CYS A 70 -20.43 9.26 -12.77
N ILE A 71 -20.07 8.03 -12.40
CA ILE A 71 -18.72 7.52 -12.65
C ILE A 71 -18.46 7.30 -14.15
N VAL A 72 -19.44 6.76 -14.88
CA VAL A 72 -19.36 6.60 -16.35
C VAL A 72 -19.10 7.94 -17.03
N LYS A 73 -19.92 8.95 -16.70
CA LYS A 73 -19.79 10.29 -17.27
C LYS A 73 -18.47 10.95 -16.87
N SER A 74 -18.00 10.73 -15.65
CA SER A 74 -16.74 11.31 -15.17
C SER A 74 -15.54 10.70 -15.88
N ILE A 75 -15.53 9.37 -16.09
CA ILE A 75 -14.48 8.68 -16.87
C ILE A 75 -14.47 9.21 -18.31
N TYR A 76 -15.64 9.29 -18.94
CA TYR A 76 -15.75 9.79 -20.31
C TYR A 76 -15.28 11.24 -20.45
N ALA A 77 -15.73 12.13 -19.55
CA ALA A 77 -15.36 13.54 -19.56
C ALA A 77 -13.86 13.77 -19.30
N LYS A 78 -13.24 12.98 -18.41
CA LYS A 78 -11.78 13.03 -18.19
C LYS A 78 -11.00 12.65 -19.46
N ASN A 79 -11.44 11.62 -20.17
CA ASN A 79 -10.72 11.09 -21.35
C ASN A 79 -11.03 11.86 -22.65
N ASN A 80 -12.06 12.72 -22.65
CA ASN A 80 -12.45 13.56 -23.77
C ASN A 80 -12.52 15.04 -23.35
N ALA A 81 -11.56 15.48 -22.52
CA ALA A 81 -11.59 16.79 -21.87
C ALA A 81 -11.82 17.96 -22.84
N ASP A 82 -11.24 17.88 -24.05
CA ASP A 82 -11.39 18.89 -25.11
C ASP A 82 -12.84 19.09 -25.59
N SER A 83 -13.73 18.12 -25.33
CA SER A 83 -15.14 18.16 -25.71
C SER A 83 -16.05 18.70 -24.60
N PHE A 84 -15.51 19.02 -23.42
CA PHE A 84 -16.26 19.49 -22.26
C PHE A 84 -15.71 20.83 -21.76
N ASN A 85 -16.52 21.54 -20.96
CA ASN A 85 -16.04 22.74 -20.29
C ASN A 85 -15.21 22.38 -19.05
N ASP A 86 -14.36 23.31 -18.61
CA ASP A 86 -13.43 23.12 -17.49
C ASP A 86 -14.13 22.76 -16.18
N ASP A 87 -15.34 23.29 -15.94
CA ASP A 87 -16.13 23.00 -14.74
C ASP A 87 -16.56 21.52 -14.69
N VAL A 88 -17.01 20.96 -15.82
CA VAL A 88 -17.40 19.56 -15.95
C VAL A 88 -16.19 18.65 -15.80
N VAL A 89 -15.05 19.01 -16.41
CA VAL A 89 -13.80 18.25 -16.27
C VAL A 89 -13.32 18.27 -14.82
N THR A 90 -13.33 19.44 -14.18
CA THR A 90 -12.89 19.61 -12.79
C THR A 90 -13.75 18.82 -11.82
N GLU A 91 -15.07 18.86 -11.95
CA GLU A 91 -15.95 18.08 -11.07
C GLU A 91 -15.83 16.57 -11.35
N SER A 92 -15.62 16.17 -12.60
CA SER A 92 -15.36 14.78 -12.96
C SER A 92 -14.08 14.27 -12.30
N LEU A 93 -12.98 15.03 -12.37
CA LEU A 93 -11.72 14.70 -11.69
C LEU A 93 -11.93 14.54 -10.18
N ARG A 94 -12.69 15.44 -9.53
CA ARG A 94 -13.01 15.32 -8.09
C ARG A 94 -13.77 14.05 -7.75
N ILE A 95 -14.74 13.66 -8.57
CA ILE A 95 -15.51 12.42 -8.36
C ILE A 95 -14.59 11.20 -8.51
N LEU A 96 -13.73 11.19 -9.51
CA LEU A 96 -12.78 10.10 -9.76
C LEU A 96 -11.75 10.00 -8.64
N ASP A 97 -11.19 11.12 -8.17
CA ASP A 97 -10.30 11.16 -7.01
C ASP A 97 -10.98 10.59 -5.75
N ALA A 98 -12.26 10.91 -5.52
CA ALA A 98 -13.00 10.37 -4.39
C ALA A 98 -13.18 8.84 -4.50
N VAL A 99 -13.45 8.32 -5.70
CA VAL A 99 -13.53 6.88 -5.97
C VAL A 99 -12.18 6.20 -5.75
N GLU A 100 -11.10 6.73 -6.31
CA GLU A 100 -9.75 6.16 -6.18
C GLU A 100 -9.23 6.20 -4.75
N ASN A 101 -9.53 7.28 -4.01
CA ASN A 101 -9.24 7.36 -2.59
C ASN A 101 -10.06 6.34 -1.78
N GLY A 102 -11.31 6.07 -2.17
CA GLY A 102 -12.11 5.00 -1.58
C GLY A 102 -11.54 3.59 -1.83
N PHE A 103 -10.78 3.38 -2.91
CA PHE A 103 -10.07 2.11 -3.15
C PHE A 103 -8.87 1.89 -2.23
N LYS A 104 -8.39 2.92 -1.53
CA LYS A 104 -7.33 2.75 -0.53
C LYS A 104 -7.96 2.08 0.69
N GLU A 105 -7.54 0.85 0.99
CA GLU A 105 -8.02 0.17 2.20
C GLU A 105 -7.75 1.03 3.44
N GLU A 106 -8.80 1.38 4.19
CA GLU A 106 -8.66 1.78 5.57
C GLU A 106 -8.01 0.61 6.31
N ARG A 107 -6.72 0.71 6.62
CA ARG A 107 -5.94 -0.36 7.29
C ARG A 107 -6.51 -0.77 8.65
N LYS A 108 -7.50 -0.05 9.18
CA LYS A 108 -8.43 -0.43 10.27
C LYS A 108 -9.71 0.38 10.05
N LYS A 109 -10.90 -0.23 10.16
CA LYS A 109 -12.16 0.52 10.09
C LYS A 109 -12.11 1.63 11.14
N THR A 110 -12.37 2.87 10.75
CA THR A 110 -12.28 4.05 11.65
C THR A 110 -13.10 3.89 12.96
N LYS A 111 -14.13 3.03 12.96
CA LYS A 111 -14.94 2.65 14.14
C LYS A 111 -14.20 1.85 15.22
N ASP A 112 -13.09 1.21 14.87
CA ASP A 112 -12.31 0.37 15.80
C ASP A 112 -11.13 1.15 16.43
N LEU A 113 -10.98 2.43 16.09
CA LEU A 113 -9.92 3.29 16.63
C LEU A 113 -10.39 3.95 17.93
N TYR A 114 -9.84 3.50 19.05
CA TYR A 114 -10.05 4.12 20.35
C TYR A 114 -9.01 5.23 20.59
N ASN A 115 -9.40 6.48 20.37
CA ASN A 115 -8.52 7.65 20.47
C ASN A 115 -8.54 8.24 21.89
N ILE A 116 -7.73 7.67 22.81
CA ILE A 116 -7.46 8.26 24.13
C ILE A 116 -6.01 8.73 24.20
N ALA A 117 -5.81 9.95 24.71
CA ALA A 117 -4.50 10.46 25.08
C ALA A 117 -4.16 10.04 26.51
N LEU A 118 -3.28 9.05 26.67
CA LEU A 118 -2.73 8.66 27.97
C LEU A 118 -1.61 9.63 28.36
N LYS A 119 -1.83 10.44 29.40
CA LYS A 119 -0.77 11.26 30.01
C LYS A 119 -0.04 10.43 31.05
N THR A 120 1.28 10.44 31.00
CA THR A 120 2.15 9.81 32.00
C THR A 120 3.26 10.76 32.42
N HIS A 121 3.68 10.67 33.67
CA HIS A 121 4.84 11.39 34.19
C HIS A 121 6.02 10.41 34.26
N ILE A 122 7.10 10.74 33.56
CA ILE A 122 8.34 9.96 33.55
C ILE A 122 9.51 10.87 33.87
N THR A 123 10.55 10.31 34.48
CA THR A 123 11.81 11.01 34.74
C THR A 123 12.60 11.20 33.43
N VAL A 124 13.60 12.10 33.46
CA VAL A 124 14.50 12.33 32.33
C VAL A 124 15.25 11.05 31.93
N GLU A 125 15.67 10.26 32.92
CA GLU A 125 16.39 9.00 32.70
C GLU A 125 15.50 7.95 32.02
N GLN A 126 14.26 7.80 32.48
CA GLN A 126 13.27 6.93 31.85
C GLN A 126 12.98 7.36 30.41
N TYR A 127 12.90 8.66 30.14
CA TYR A 127 12.72 9.17 28.78
C TYR A 127 13.92 8.84 27.89
N LYS A 128 15.15 9.01 28.37
CA LYS A 128 16.36 8.63 27.62
C LYS A 128 16.36 7.13 27.28
N ARG A 129 16.10 6.26 28.26
CA ARG A 129 15.98 4.80 28.04
C ARG A 129 14.91 4.45 27.02
N PHE A 130 13.74 5.09 27.11
CA PHE A 130 12.66 4.91 26.15
C PHE A 130 13.09 5.27 24.72
N ILE A 131 13.76 6.41 24.53
CA ILE A 131 14.24 6.84 23.20
C ILE A 131 15.32 5.90 22.66
N THR A 132 16.25 5.44 23.50
CA THR A 132 17.27 4.47 23.09
C THR A 132 16.63 3.15 22.67
N SER A 133 15.72 2.61 23.47
CA SER A 133 15.01 1.36 23.15
C SER A 133 14.14 1.47 21.89
N LYS A 134 13.47 2.62 21.70
CA LYS A 134 12.73 2.91 20.46
C LYS A 134 13.64 2.87 19.23
N LYS A 135 14.83 3.47 19.34
CA LYS A 135 15.82 3.53 18.25
C LYS A 135 16.41 2.15 17.95
N SER A 136 16.77 1.37 18.96
CA SER A 136 17.32 0.02 18.76
C SER A 136 16.35 -0.93 18.06
N HIS A 137 15.04 -0.69 18.19
CA HIS A 137 13.99 -1.43 17.48
C HIS A 137 13.49 -0.73 16.19
N ASN A 138 14.15 0.33 15.73
CA ASN A 138 13.83 1.09 14.51
C ASN A 138 12.41 1.68 14.44
N TYR A 139 11.82 2.03 15.59
CA TYR A 139 10.51 2.68 15.63
C TYR A 139 10.62 4.17 15.31
N ARG A 140 9.84 4.64 14.33
CA ARG A 140 9.76 6.06 13.99
C ARG A 140 9.01 6.87 15.06
N SER A 141 7.87 6.36 15.53
CA SER A 141 6.97 7.07 16.44
C SER A 141 7.03 6.52 17.86
N ASN A 142 7.06 7.43 18.85
CA ASN A 142 6.93 7.09 20.27
C ASN A 142 5.61 6.37 20.56
N ALA A 143 4.51 6.83 19.95
CA ALA A 143 3.20 6.23 20.14
C ALA A 143 3.10 4.81 19.57
N ALA A 144 3.74 4.56 18.43
CA ALA A 144 3.80 3.22 17.84
C ALA A 144 4.61 2.27 18.74
N PHE A 145 5.76 2.73 19.23
CA PHE A 145 6.59 1.93 20.12
C PHE A 145 5.90 1.62 21.44
N LEU A 146 5.30 2.62 22.08
CA LEU A 146 4.57 2.44 23.34
C LEU A 146 3.37 1.50 23.19
N ARG A 147 2.66 1.57 22.06
CA ARG A 147 1.56 0.64 21.76
C ARG A 147 2.05 -0.80 21.67
N ASP A 148 3.13 -1.03 20.93
CA ASP A 148 3.64 -2.38 20.71
C ASP A 148 4.29 -2.92 22.00
N VAL A 149 4.88 -2.05 22.84
CA VAL A 149 5.29 -2.39 24.23
C VAL A 149 4.08 -2.82 25.06
N ALA A 150 3.00 -2.05 25.07
CA ALA A 150 1.80 -2.37 25.85
C ALA A 150 1.12 -3.68 25.40
N LEU A 151 1.31 -4.07 24.15
CA LEU A 151 0.78 -5.31 23.58
C LEU A 151 1.76 -6.49 23.66
N ASN A 152 2.97 -6.31 24.20
CA ASN A 152 4.06 -7.30 24.13
C ASN A 152 4.37 -7.78 22.70
N GLN A 153 4.30 -6.85 21.74
CA GLN A 153 4.49 -7.09 20.30
C GLN A 153 5.66 -6.26 19.74
N VAL A 154 6.65 -5.94 20.58
CA VAL A 154 7.83 -5.20 20.13
C VAL A 154 8.66 -6.09 19.21
N GLU A 155 8.60 -5.79 17.92
CA GLU A 155 9.48 -6.39 16.92
C GLU A 155 10.43 -5.34 16.35
N PRO A 156 11.71 -5.68 16.09
CA PRO A 156 12.60 -4.78 15.39
C PRO A 156 12.07 -4.55 13.97
N ARG A 157 12.01 -3.28 13.58
CA ARG A 157 11.54 -2.86 12.26
C ARG A 157 12.72 -2.74 11.29
N PRO A 158 12.47 -2.75 9.98
CA PRO A 158 13.51 -2.44 9.00
C PRO A 158 14.14 -1.08 9.29
N ASN A 159 15.46 -0.98 9.06
CA ASN A 159 16.19 0.26 9.24
C ASN A 159 15.60 1.34 8.29
N ASN A 160 15.48 2.56 8.82
CA ASN A 160 14.80 3.67 8.16
C ASN A 160 15.77 4.79 7.74
N ASP A 161 17.07 4.51 7.75
CA ASP A 161 18.08 5.45 7.26
C ASP A 161 17.81 5.85 5.80
N GLU A 162 18.22 7.06 5.43
CA GLU A 162 18.05 7.59 4.07
C GLU A 162 18.74 6.70 3.03
N ASP A 163 19.91 6.16 3.37
CA ASP A 163 20.65 5.23 2.50
C ASP A 163 19.89 3.92 2.25
N TYR A 164 19.25 3.37 3.29
CA TYR A 164 18.41 2.18 3.16
C TYR A 164 17.16 2.49 2.32
N LEU A 165 16.52 3.64 2.54
CA LEU A 165 15.35 4.06 1.75
C LEU A 165 15.72 4.26 0.28
N LYS A 166 16.88 4.86 0.00
CA LYS A 166 17.42 5.04 -1.35
C LYS A 166 17.68 3.69 -2.01
N TYR A 167 18.39 2.78 -1.34
CA TYR A 167 18.60 1.41 -1.81
C TYR A 167 17.28 0.71 -2.17
N PHE A 168 16.25 0.80 -1.31
CA PHE A 168 14.96 0.17 -1.58
C PHE A 168 14.19 0.81 -2.73
N LYS A 169 14.33 2.12 -2.92
CA LYS A 169 13.72 2.83 -4.05
C LYS A 169 14.38 2.43 -5.36
N GLU A 170 15.71 2.49 -5.41
CA GLU A 170 16.52 2.16 -6.60
C GLU A 170 16.34 0.70 -7.01
N THR A 171 16.41 -0.24 -6.07
CA THR A 171 16.22 -1.67 -6.37
C THR A 171 14.78 -1.99 -6.81
N LYS A 172 13.77 -1.25 -6.32
CA LYS A 172 12.39 -1.37 -6.79
C LYS A 172 12.24 -0.90 -8.22
N GLU A 173 12.81 0.26 -8.54
CA GLU A 173 12.78 0.83 -9.89
C GLU A 173 13.54 -0.10 -10.86
N LEU A 174 14.71 -0.61 -10.47
CA LEU A 174 15.47 -1.57 -11.26
C LEU A 174 14.69 -2.87 -11.54
N SER A 175 14.06 -3.47 -10.51
CA SER A 175 13.25 -4.69 -10.67
C SER A 175 12.08 -4.48 -11.64
N LYS A 176 11.44 -3.30 -11.62
CA LYS A 176 10.39 -2.93 -12.58
C LYS A 176 10.94 -2.77 -14.00
N SER A 177 12.05 -2.07 -14.17
CA SER A 177 12.66 -1.89 -15.49
C SER A 177 13.09 -3.22 -16.11
N LEU A 178 13.63 -4.15 -15.31
CA LEU A 178 13.94 -5.50 -15.76
C LEU A 178 12.70 -6.31 -16.13
N GLN A 179 11.59 -6.13 -15.42
CA GLN A 179 10.32 -6.76 -15.78
C GLN A 179 9.83 -6.28 -17.15
N VAL A 180 9.77 -4.95 -17.37
CA VAL A 180 9.38 -4.36 -18.66
C VAL A 180 10.29 -4.85 -19.78
N LEU A 181 11.61 -4.83 -19.58
CA LEU A 181 12.57 -5.36 -20.53
C LEU A 181 12.36 -6.85 -20.82
N ALA A 182 12.03 -7.67 -19.81
CA ALA A 182 11.78 -9.09 -20.03
C ALA A 182 10.51 -9.32 -20.85
N GLU A 183 9.47 -8.53 -20.60
CA GLU A 183 8.17 -8.56 -21.30
C GLU A 183 8.32 -8.07 -22.76
N ASP A 184 9.02 -6.96 -23.01
CA ASP A 184 9.26 -6.40 -24.35
C ASP A 184 10.08 -7.33 -25.27
N ILE A 185 10.85 -8.24 -24.67
CA ILE A 185 11.79 -9.14 -25.37
C ILE A 185 11.18 -10.56 -25.50
N GLU A 186 10.04 -10.84 -24.87
CA GLU A 186 9.44 -12.20 -24.82
C GLU A 186 8.83 -12.64 -26.17
N ASP A 187 8.48 -11.70 -27.05
CA ASP A 187 7.82 -11.95 -28.34
C ASP A 187 8.77 -12.09 -29.55
N ALA A 188 10.09 -12.06 -29.36
CA ALA A 188 11.03 -12.09 -30.49
C ALA A 188 11.60 -13.50 -30.77
N ASP A 189 11.41 -13.98 -32.01
CA ASP A 189 11.65 -15.34 -32.55
C ASP A 189 13.10 -15.86 -32.53
N SER A 190 14.02 -15.23 -31.79
CA SER A 190 15.43 -15.64 -31.75
C SER A 190 15.78 -16.42 -30.48
N ALA A 191 16.42 -17.57 -30.63
CA ALA A 191 16.99 -18.33 -29.51
C ALA A 191 17.99 -17.54 -28.65
N LYS A 192 18.63 -16.51 -29.20
CA LYS A 192 19.50 -15.58 -28.44
C LYS A 192 18.68 -14.62 -27.57
N ILE A 193 17.54 -14.18 -28.07
CA ILE A 193 16.60 -13.29 -27.39
C ILE A 193 15.91 -14.03 -26.25
N ALA A 194 15.50 -15.29 -26.46
CA ALA A 194 14.95 -16.14 -25.39
C ALA A 194 15.95 -16.34 -24.23
N LYS A 195 17.24 -16.55 -24.54
CA LYS A 195 18.29 -16.63 -23.50
C LYS A 195 18.46 -15.31 -22.75
N LEU A 196 18.41 -14.19 -23.45
CA LEU A 196 18.51 -12.86 -22.83
C LEU A 196 17.32 -12.58 -21.89
N SER A 197 16.09 -12.86 -22.33
CA SER A 197 14.89 -12.72 -21.49
C SER A 197 15.00 -13.59 -20.22
N LYS A 198 15.48 -14.84 -20.35
CA LYS A 198 15.74 -15.71 -19.20
C LYS A 198 16.75 -15.10 -18.22
N CYS A 199 17.89 -14.59 -18.70
CA CYS A 199 18.90 -13.95 -17.85
C CYS A 199 18.36 -12.70 -17.14
N ILE A 200 17.51 -11.91 -17.80
CA ILE A 200 16.86 -10.74 -17.20
C ILE A 200 15.90 -11.16 -16.08
N LYS A 201 15.12 -12.22 -16.28
CA LYS A 201 14.22 -12.78 -15.26
C LYS A 201 15.00 -13.31 -14.04
N GLU A 202 16.09 -14.03 -14.25
CA GLU A 202 16.98 -14.51 -13.18
C GLU A 202 17.64 -13.35 -12.41
N LEU A 203 18.08 -12.30 -13.11
CA LEU A 203 18.64 -11.10 -12.49
C LEU A 203 17.59 -10.38 -11.62
N LYS A 204 16.37 -10.23 -12.12
CA LYS A 204 15.24 -9.67 -11.36
C LYS A 204 14.98 -10.48 -10.09
N GLU A 205 14.94 -11.80 -10.20
CA GLU A 205 14.71 -12.69 -9.05
C GLU A 205 15.83 -12.55 -8.00
N SER A 206 17.09 -12.43 -8.44
CA SER A 206 18.23 -12.17 -7.56
C SER A 206 18.11 -10.82 -6.84
N ILE A 207 17.73 -9.76 -7.56
CA ILE A 207 17.50 -8.42 -6.99
C ILE A 207 16.34 -8.45 -5.99
N ASP A 208 15.21 -9.08 -6.35
CA ASP A 208 14.05 -9.18 -5.47
C ASP A 208 14.36 -9.99 -4.21
N THR A 209 15.15 -11.07 -4.33
CA THR A 209 15.58 -11.89 -3.20
C THR A 209 16.54 -11.13 -2.29
N THR A 210 17.54 -10.45 -2.86
CA THR A 210 18.49 -9.63 -2.09
C THR A 210 17.78 -8.46 -1.40
N ARG A 211 16.83 -7.84 -2.09
CA ARG A 211 15.98 -6.80 -1.53
C ARG A 211 15.11 -7.32 -0.39
N LYS A 212 14.47 -8.49 -0.54
CA LYS A 212 13.72 -9.14 0.54
C LYS A 212 14.63 -9.45 1.71
N LEU A 213 15.82 -10.00 1.48
CA LEU A 213 16.79 -10.26 2.54
C LEU A 213 17.21 -8.97 3.26
N ALA A 214 17.34 -7.84 2.56
CA ALA A 214 17.62 -6.54 3.17
C ALA A 214 16.42 -5.91 3.92
N ILE A 215 15.18 -6.26 3.57
CA ILE A 215 13.95 -5.86 4.30
C ILE A 215 13.75 -6.77 5.52
N ASP A 216 13.91 -8.07 5.32
CA ASP A 216 13.64 -9.14 6.27
C ASP A 216 14.80 -9.36 7.25
N SER A 217 15.97 -8.74 7.03
CA SER A 217 17.16 -8.86 7.89
C SER A 217 16.96 -8.32 9.32
N HIS A 218 15.79 -7.81 9.69
CA HIS A 218 15.55 -7.32 11.05
C HIS A 218 14.21 -7.71 11.69
N SER A 219 13.36 -8.55 11.08
CA SER A 219 12.22 -9.10 11.84
C SER A 219 12.72 -10.21 12.79
N SER A 220 12.14 -10.32 13.99
CA SER A 220 12.51 -11.38 14.95
C SER A 220 12.33 -12.79 14.34
N ALA A 221 11.36 -12.92 13.43
CA ALA A 221 11.04 -14.16 12.73
C ALA A 221 12.19 -14.61 11.81
N THR A 222 12.73 -13.71 10.98
CA THR A 222 13.83 -14.04 10.07
C THR A 222 15.17 -14.17 10.80
N ALA A 223 15.42 -13.31 11.79
CA ALA A 223 16.61 -13.40 12.64
C ALA A 223 16.67 -14.74 13.38
N LYS A 224 15.54 -15.25 13.88
CA LYS A 224 15.46 -16.57 14.52
C LYS A 224 15.78 -17.70 13.55
N VAL A 225 15.23 -17.67 12.33
CA VAL A 225 15.50 -18.70 11.31
C VAL A 225 16.97 -18.69 10.88
N LEU A 226 17.56 -17.51 10.66
CA LEU A 226 18.97 -17.38 10.32
C LEU A 226 19.88 -17.81 11.48
N ALA A 227 19.55 -17.42 12.71
CA ALA A 227 20.30 -17.83 13.89
C ALA A 227 20.27 -19.35 14.08
N LEU A 228 19.10 -20.00 13.94
CA LEU A 228 18.99 -21.45 14.02
C LEU A 228 19.74 -22.18 12.89
N LYS A 229 19.87 -21.54 11.71
CA LYS A 229 20.52 -22.15 10.54
C LYS A 229 22.04 -21.98 10.54
N TYR A 230 22.55 -20.87 11.06
CA TYR A 230 23.96 -20.48 10.90
C TYR A 230 24.73 -20.30 12.21
N LEU A 231 24.06 -20.26 13.37
CA LEU A 231 24.72 -20.12 14.67
C LEU A 231 24.50 -21.36 15.52
N SER A 232 25.58 -21.82 16.17
CA SER A 232 25.47 -22.83 17.22
C SER A 232 24.89 -22.21 18.49
N SER A 233 24.29 -23.06 19.35
CA SER A 233 23.76 -22.64 20.66
C SER A 233 24.78 -21.87 21.49
N ARG A 234 26.07 -22.25 21.41
CA ARG A 234 27.17 -21.61 22.13
C ARG A 234 27.48 -20.19 21.63
N GLN A 235 27.46 -20.00 20.30
CA GLN A 235 27.65 -18.68 19.68
C GLN A 235 26.47 -17.74 19.97
N LEU A 236 25.25 -18.28 20.01
CA LEU A 236 24.06 -17.54 20.42
C LEU A 236 24.13 -17.09 21.88
N ASP A 237 24.58 -17.96 22.79
CA ASP A 237 24.76 -17.66 24.21
C ASP A 237 25.84 -16.57 24.44
N GLU A 238 26.95 -16.63 23.71
CA GLU A 238 27.99 -15.59 23.75
C GLU A 238 27.49 -14.22 23.26
N LEU A 239 26.79 -14.17 22.13
CA LEU A 239 26.19 -12.94 21.63
C LEU A 239 25.13 -12.37 22.59
N CYS A 240 24.36 -13.24 23.23
CA CYS A 240 23.36 -12.83 24.21
C CYS A 240 24.02 -12.21 25.44
N LYS A 241 25.09 -12.83 25.97
CA LYS A 241 25.87 -12.29 27.10
C LYS A 241 26.54 -10.97 26.78
N GLN A 242 27.14 -10.83 25.60
CA GLN A 242 27.73 -9.57 25.14
C GLN A 242 26.69 -8.46 25.09
N LYS A 243 25.52 -8.74 24.51
CA LYS A 243 24.44 -7.75 24.45
C LYS A 243 23.91 -7.36 25.83
N ILE A 244 23.77 -8.31 26.75
CA ILE A 244 23.35 -8.03 28.14
C ILE A 244 24.39 -7.12 28.83
N LEU A 245 25.69 -7.34 28.59
CA LEU A 245 26.75 -6.49 29.13
C LEU A 245 26.72 -5.08 28.52
N GLU A 246 26.58 -4.97 27.21
CA GLU A 246 26.43 -3.67 26.52
C GLU A 246 25.20 -2.89 27.02
N GLU A 247 24.08 -3.57 27.27
CA GLU A 247 22.86 -2.96 27.79
C GLU A 247 22.93 -2.65 29.30
N ALA A 248 23.83 -3.30 30.04
CA ALA A 248 24.07 -3.03 31.47
C ALA A 248 25.07 -1.90 31.73
N GLU A 249 25.95 -1.61 30.77
CA GLU A 249 26.90 -0.49 30.83
C GLU A 249 26.33 0.84 30.27
N LEU A 250 25.07 0.86 29.83
CA LEU A 250 24.32 2.01 29.30
C LEU A 250 23.24 2.54 30.26
#